data_AF-A0A7X2L3C8-F1
#
_entry.id   AF-A0A7X2L3C8-F1
#
_cell.length_a   1.000
_cell.length_b   1.000
_cell.length_c   1.000
_cell.angle_alpha   90.00
_cell.angle_beta   90.00
_cell.angle_gamma   90.00
#
_symmetry.space_group_name_H-M   'P 1'
#
loop_
_entity.id
_entity.type
_entity.pdbx_description
1 polymer ?
#
loop_
_entity_poly.entity_id
_entity_poly.type
_entity_poly.pdbx_seq_one_letter_code
_entity_poly.pdbx_strand_id
1 'polypeptide(L)'
;MKRRTDEENHVMIGQTDWYAQAGKRPFREDGFTLALMTQIEQAATAGSIKTHKRFRVRKSFVFTALAMLLLLGTLIWPFREWRNGHLASSPLTPFQAAAPMPTVTPTATGKDYVPPIGSAEFEFSGKKYYMPLPLDRNKERAYAAETSAGIIWSPAPPVVNYTKPKYTHPTEPYTLYLSPKDQPELSAATALRVYTYPLYAGGAQSYYDLGTIYGVGDYALIITGTFTLGTNKRTEAELSLIDTRKVSASKVVVPRNLLTFDSSLSLYRSYLAIDKQNEELLLVNYTDNKKGGFDQHAKLYDLESGHIQQLDSVIRIDINGTVETVIYEVKGEKRTAEMGMKLGQQWYLDQFEQQ
;
A
#
# COMPACT_ATOMS: atom_id res chain seq x y z
N MET A 1 12.51 -59.66 25.64
CA MET A 1 12.75 -59.39 24.21
C MET A 1 12.15 -58.02 23.88
N LYS A 2 13.01 -57.05 23.53
CA LYS A 2 12.78 -55.70 22.97
C LYS A 2 11.81 -54.72 23.67
N ARG A 3 12.39 -53.86 24.52
CA ARG A 3 11.96 -52.45 24.74
C ARG A 3 12.21 -51.65 23.45
N ARG A 4 11.26 -50.83 23.01
CA ARG A 4 11.49 -49.73 22.07
C ARG A 4 11.82 -48.50 22.90
N THR A 5 12.98 -47.93 22.62
CA THR A 5 13.51 -46.67 23.14
C THR A 5 12.81 -45.50 22.47
N ASP A 6 12.35 -44.56 23.29
CA ASP A 6 12.04 -43.20 22.91
C ASP A 6 13.32 -42.52 22.40
N GLU A 7 13.33 -42.07 21.15
CA GLU A 7 14.32 -41.11 20.65
C GLU A 7 13.78 -39.70 20.91
N GLU A 8 14.12 -39.17 22.08
CA GLU A 8 14.09 -37.75 22.34
C GLU A 8 15.10 -37.04 21.42
N ASN A 9 14.59 -36.13 20.58
CA ASN A 9 15.41 -35.15 19.86
C ASN A 9 16.07 -34.21 20.88
N HIS A 10 17.22 -34.61 21.40
CA HIS A 10 18.12 -33.75 22.14
C HIS A 10 18.66 -32.68 21.18
N VAL A 11 18.16 -31.45 21.29
CA VAL A 11 18.81 -30.28 20.70
C VAL A 11 20.10 -30.05 21.49
N MET A 12 21.22 -30.47 20.89
CA MET A 12 22.56 -30.24 21.41
C MET A 12 22.90 -28.75 21.31
N ILE A 13 22.63 -28.00 22.38
CA ILE A 13 23.13 -26.63 22.53
C ILE A 13 24.62 -26.73 22.86
N GLY A 14 25.48 -26.41 21.88
CA GLY A 14 26.92 -26.27 22.13
C GLY A 14 27.89 -26.72 21.03
N GLN A 15 27.43 -27.22 19.87
CA GLN A 15 28.34 -27.53 18.75
C GLN A 15 28.32 -26.44 17.67
N THR A 16 29.49 -25.82 17.48
CA THR A 16 29.79 -24.69 16.59
C THR A 16 29.84 -25.05 15.09
N ASP A 17 29.19 -26.13 14.65
CA ASP A 17 29.45 -26.74 13.34
C ASP A 17 28.22 -26.92 12.44
N TRP A 18 27.13 -26.22 12.74
CA TRP A 18 25.94 -26.19 11.88
C TRP A 18 26.25 -25.62 10.48
N TYR A 19 27.27 -24.77 10.37
CA TYR A 19 27.73 -24.18 9.10
C TYR A 19 28.30 -25.21 8.12
N ALA A 20 29.00 -26.24 8.58
CA ALA A 20 29.53 -27.30 7.72
C ALA A 20 28.42 -28.21 7.16
N GLN A 21 27.27 -28.26 7.83
CA GLN A 21 26.12 -29.06 7.42
C GLN A 21 25.24 -28.33 6.40
N ALA A 22 25.15 -27.00 6.44
CA ALA A 22 24.36 -26.21 5.50
C ALA A 22 24.84 -26.31 4.03
N GLY A 23 26.12 -26.61 3.80
CA GLY A 23 26.68 -26.80 2.46
C GLY A 23 26.46 -28.20 1.84
N LYS A 24 25.97 -29.18 2.61
CA LYS A 24 25.68 -30.53 2.12
C LYS A 24 24.19 -30.62 1.76
N ARG A 25 23.89 -30.22 0.51
CA ARG A 25 22.57 -30.13 -0.13
C ARG A 25 21.68 -31.39 0.09
N PRO A 26 20.34 -31.20 0.06
CA PRO A 26 19.65 -31.31 -1.23
C PRO A 26 18.76 -30.08 -1.50
N PHE A 27 19.36 -28.90 -1.67
CA PHE A 27 18.65 -27.77 -2.28
C PHE A 27 19.04 -27.68 -3.75
N ARG A 28 18.04 -27.72 -4.63
CA ARG A 28 18.20 -27.79 -6.10
C ARG A 28 18.49 -26.45 -6.77
N GLU A 29 18.78 -25.38 -6.02
CA GLU A 29 19.01 -24.05 -6.59
C GLU A 29 20.30 -23.40 -6.05
N ASP A 30 20.97 -22.63 -6.91
CA ASP A 30 22.27 -21.96 -6.70
C ASP A 30 22.16 -20.73 -5.81
N GLY A 31 21.74 -20.94 -4.56
CA GLY A 31 21.33 -19.86 -3.68
C GLY A 31 22.13 -19.73 -2.39
N PHE A 32 23.38 -20.18 -2.29
CA PHE A 32 24.30 -19.80 -1.20
C PHE A 32 25.73 -20.15 -1.61
N THR A 33 26.39 -19.23 -2.31
CA THR A 33 27.80 -19.43 -2.70
C THR A 33 28.73 -19.07 -1.54
N LEU A 34 29.89 -19.73 -1.49
CA LEU A 34 30.92 -19.45 -0.49
C LEU A 34 31.30 -17.96 -0.46
N ALA A 35 31.34 -17.32 -1.64
CA ALA A 35 31.62 -15.89 -1.78
C ALA A 35 30.58 -15.00 -1.07
N LEU A 36 29.29 -15.33 -1.18
CA LEU A 36 28.21 -14.59 -0.50
C LEU A 36 28.35 -14.74 1.03
N MET A 37 28.73 -15.93 1.50
CA MET A 37 28.96 -16.19 2.93
C MET A 37 30.13 -15.38 3.48
N THR A 38 31.26 -15.32 2.74
CA THR A 38 32.43 -14.51 3.15
C THR A 38 32.09 -13.02 3.20
N GLN A 39 31.21 -12.55 2.30
CA GLN A 39 30.74 -11.16 2.28
C GLN A 39 29.89 -10.81 3.52
N ILE A 40 29.05 -11.73 3.98
CA ILE A 40 28.24 -11.57 5.18
C ILE A 40 29.13 -11.51 6.44
N GLU A 41 30.15 -12.34 6.53
CA GLU A 41 31.10 -12.32 7.67
C GLU A 41 31.92 -11.02 7.72
N GLN A 42 32.35 -10.51 6.56
CA GLN A 42 33.05 -9.22 6.49
C GLN A 42 32.14 -8.05 6.91
N ALA A 43 30.85 -8.10 6.54
CA ALA A 43 29.88 -7.10 6.95
C ALA A 43 29.57 -7.15 8.47
N ALA A 44 29.54 -8.35 9.05
CA ALA A 44 29.30 -8.54 10.49
C ALA A 44 30.50 -8.10 11.36
N THR A 45 31.73 -8.33 10.88
CA THR A 45 32.96 -7.91 11.58
C THR A 45 33.23 -6.40 11.45
N ALA A 46 32.87 -5.78 10.32
CA ALA A 46 32.97 -4.33 10.14
C ALA A 46 32.01 -3.52 11.05
N GLY A 47 30.92 -4.14 11.53
CA GLY A 47 29.90 -3.49 12.35
C GLY A 47 30.14 -3.50 13.87
N SER A 48 31.20 -4.15 14.38
CA SER A 48 31.39 -4.34 15.83
C SER A 48 32.70 -3.77 16.38
N ILE A 49 32.78 -2.44 16.50
CA ILE A 49 33.81 -1.78 17.32
C ILE A 49 33.19 -0.69 18.22
N LYS A 50 33.25 -0.98 19.54
CA LYS A 50 33.37 -0.11 20.73
C LYS A 50 32.12 0.38 21.49
N THR A 51 31.81 -0.41 22.51
CA THR A 51 31.64 -0.06 23.94
C THR A 51 31.92 1.38 24.41
N HIS A 52 30.96 1.90 25.18
CA HIS A 52 31.00 2.88 26.29
C HIS A 52 32.18 3.85 26.42
N LYS A 53 31.88 5.16 26.35
CA LYS A 53 32.40 6.17 27.28
C LYS A 53 31.47 7.39 27.37
N ARG A 54 30.98 7.68 28.58
CA ARG A 54 30.34 8.93 28.95
C ARG A 54 31.37 10.06 28.91
N PHE A 55 31.10 11.15 28.22
CA PHE A 55 31.70 12.46 28.49
C PHE A 55 30.65 13.56 28.31
N ARG A 56 30.31 14.22 29.42
CA ARG A 56 29.81 15.60 29.43
C ARG A 56 30.99 16.51 29.07
N VAL A 57 30.77 17.54 28.25
CA VAL A 57 31.15 18.96 28.46
C VAL A 57 30.68 19.81 27.27
N ARG A 58 30.49 21.11 27.59
CA ARG A 58 29.75 22.22 26.99
C ARG A 58 30.22 22.76 25.62
N LYS A 59 29.23 23.42 24.98
CA LYS A 59 29.22 24.66 24.16
C LYS A 59 30.52 25.17 23.50
N SER A 60 30.31 25.62 22.26
CA SER A 60 31.16 26.47 21.40
C SER A 60 31.95 25.69 20.36
N PHE A 61 31.49 25.70 19.11
CA PHE A 61 32.28 26.13 17.94
C PHE A 61 31.34 26.32 16.75
N VAL A 62 30.95 27.58 16.56
CA VAL A 62 30.37 28.12 15.34
C VAL A 62 31.55 28.48 14.41
N PHE A 63 31.35 28.36 13.10
CA PHE A 63 32.20 28.86 12.00
C PHE A 63 33.41 28.03 11.55
N THR A 64 33.19 26.95 10.79
CA THR A 64 34.17 26.42 9.79
C THR A 64 33.51 25.54 8.71
N ALA A 65 32.33 25.89 8.19
CA ALA A 65 31.67 25.08 7.14
C ALA A 65 31.13 25.87 5.94
N LEU A 66 31.47 27.16 5.81
CA LEU A 66 30.96 28.02 4.72
C LEU A 66 32.00 28.33 3.61
N ALA A 67 33.26 27.89 3.75
CA ALA A 67 34.33 28.21 2.80
C ALA A 67 34.56 27.14 1.71
N MET A 68 34.04 25.92 1.87
CA MET A 68 34.20 24.84 0.85
C MET A 68 33.10 24.79 -0.21
N LEU A 69 31.97 25.46 -0.01
CA LEU A 69 30.86 25.48 -1.00
C LEU A 69 30.97 26.59 -2.06
N LEU A 70 31.94 27.51 -1.92
CA LEU A 70 32.15 28.61 -2.88
C LEU A 70 33.26 28.35 -3.91
N LEU A 71 33.94 27.20 -3.86
CA LEU A 71 35.06 26.86 -4.76
C LEU A 71 34.75 25.77 -5.81
N LEU A 72 33.52 25.24 -5.85
CA LEU A 72 33.08 24.26 -6.86
C LEU A 72 31.99 24.80 -7.83
N GLY A 73 31.86 26.12 -7.93
CA GLY A 73 30.80 26.78 -8.71
C GLY A 73 31.22 27.43 -10.04
N THR A 74 32.45 27.26 -10.54
CA THR A 74 32.96 28.04 -11.69
C THR A 74 33.72 27.28 -12.78
N LEU A 75 33.49 25.98 -12.95
CA LEU A 75 33.85 25.24 -14.16
C LEU A 75 32.75 24.19 -14.37
N ILE A 76 31.77 24.35 -15.27
CA ILE A 76 31.89 24.13 -16.72
C ILE A 76 30.65 24.77 -17.37
N TRP A 77 30.85 25.86 -18.13
CA TRP A 77 30.00 26.21 -19.27
C TRP A 77 30.81 27.14 -20.19
N PRO A 78 30.95 26.79 -21.48
CA PRO A 78 30.48 27.75 -22.48
C PRO A 78 29.71 27.11 -23.64
N PHE A 79 28.72 27.88 -24.10
CA PHE A 79 28.16 28.05 -25.45
C PHE A 79 28.54 27.02 -26.55
N ARG A 80 27.58 26.31 -27.14
CA ARG A 80 26.63 26.73 -28.22
C ARG A 80 27.32 26.89 -29.59
N GLU A 81 27.03 25.99 -30.54
CA GLU A 81 26.76 26.34 -31.93
C GLU A 81 26.10 25.21 -32.74
N TRP A 82 25.53 25.59 -33.88
CA TRP A 82 24.38 25.06 -34.58
C TRP A 82 24.80 24.78 -36.03
N ARG A 83 24.59 23.56 -36.56
CA ARG A 83 24.03 23.29 -37.92
C ARG A 83 24.30 21.87 -38.46
N ASN A 84 23.22 21.34 -39.03
CA ASN A 84 23.08 20.54 -40.25
C ASN A 84 23.61 19.09 -40.30
N GLY A 85 22.65 18.17 -40.43
CA GLY A 85 22.52 17.43 -41.69
C GLY A 85 22.88 15.95 -41.68
N HIS A 86 21.88 15.16 -42.06
CA HIS A 86 21.93 13.84 -42.70
C HIS A 86 22.05 12.57 -41.85
N LEU A 87 20.91 11.87 -41.80
CA LEU A 87 20.71 10.51 -42.30
C LEU A 87 21.75 9.45 -41.88
N ALA A 88 21.38 8.64 -40.89
CA ALA A 88 21.72 7.22 -40.88
C ALA A 88 20.57 6.46 -40.21
N SER A 89 19.63 6.03 -41.05
CA SER A 89 18.71 4.94 -40.80
C SER A 89 19.46 3.71 -40.27
N SER A 90 19.17 3.28 -39.05
CA SER A 90 19.49 1.93 -38.61
C SER A 90 18.25 1.03 -38.76
N PRO A 91 18.45 -0.21 -39.21
CA PRO A 91 17.41 -1.01 -39.84
C PRO A 91 16.43 -1.61 -38.83
N LEU A 92 15.15 -1.47 -39.16
CA LEU A 92 14.06 -2.29 -38.65
C LEU A 92 14.35 -3.76 -38.95
N THR A 93 14.52 -4.55 -37.90
CA THR A 93 14.50 -6.01 -37.98
C THR A 93 13.10 -6.46 -38.40
N PRO A 94 12.98 -7.39 -39.35
CA PRO A 94 11.70 -7.76 -39.95
C PRO A 94 10.81 -8.54 -38.98
N PHE A 95 9.52 -8.26 -39.12
CA PHE A 95 8.39 -9.05 -38.68
C PHE A 95 8.68 -10.56 -38.70
N GLN A 96 8.58 -11.19 -37.54
CA GLN A 96 8.30 -12.61 -37.45
C GLN A 96 6.81 -12.79 -37.15
N ALA A 97 6.18 -13.58 -38.00
CA ALA A 97 4.75 -13.70 -38.20
C ALA A 97 3.97 -13.90 -36.89
N ALA A 98 2.89 -13.13 -36.77
CA ALA A 98 1.80 -13.42 -35.85
C ALA A 98 1.29 -14.83 -36.09
N ALA A 99 1.42 -15.70 -35.08
CA ALA A 99 0.54 -16.85 -35.00
C ALA A 99 -0.90 -16.32 -34.91
N PRO A 100 -1.86 -16.88 -35.68
CA PRO A 100 -3.26 -16.46 -35.58
C PRO A 100 -3.73 -16.71 -34.15
N MET A 101 -3.99 -15.63 -33.40
CA MET A 101 -4.75 -15.71 -32.16
C MET A 101 -6.11 -16.33 -32.50
N PRO A 102 -6.60 -17.32 -31.74
CA PRO A 102 -7.96 -17.76 -31.91
C PRO A 102 -8.88 -16.57 -31.67
N THR A 103 -9.62 -16.18 -32.71
CA THR A 103 -10.77 -15.29 -32.61
C THR A 103 -11.78 -15.99 -31.71
N VAL A 104 -11.73 -15.72 -30.41
CA VAL A 104 -12.75 -16.16 -29.48
C VAL A 104 -13.94 -15.23 -29.69
N THR A 105 -14.89 -15.69 -30.50
CA THR A 105 -16.24 -15.13 -30.55
C THR A 105 -16.76 -15.02 -29.12
N PRO A 106 -17.26 -13.86 -28.66
CA PRO A 106 -17.83 -13.75 -27.33
C PRO A 106 -19.11 -14.58 -27.28
N THR A 107 -19.01 -15.81 -26.80
CA THR A 107 -20.16 -16.54 -26.30
C THR A 107 -20.54 -15.88 -24.99
N ALA A 108 -21.44 -14.90 -25.07
CA ALA A 108 -22.21 -14.43 -23.94
C ALA A 108 -23.16 -15.54 -23.51
N THR A 109 -22.62 -16.61 -22.93
CA THR A 109 -23.36 -17.44 -22.01
C THR A 109 -23.23 -16.76 -20.66
N GLY A 110 -24.36 -16.24 -20.15
CA GLY A 110 -24.46 -15.83 -18.76
C GLY A 110 -24.02 -17.00 -17.91
N LYS A 111 -22.78 -16.95 -17.41
CA LYS A 111 -22.36 -17.83 -16.32
C LYS A 111 -23.26 -17.46 -15.16
N ASP A 112 -24.10 -18.39 -14.73
CA ASP A 112 -24.85 -18.25 -13.50
C ASP A 112 -23.88 -17.82 -12.39
N TYR A 113 -24.26 -16.79 -11.64
CA TYR A 113 -23.49 -16.32 -10.49
C TYR A 113 -23.51 -17.43 -9.44
N VAL A 114 -22.47 -18.27 -9.45
CA VAL A 114 -22.31 -19.39 -8.52
C VAL A 114 -20.88 -19.31 -7.96
N PRO A 115 -20.65 -18.48 -6.92
CA PRO A 115 -19.34 -18.31 -6.35
C PRO A 115 -18.85 -19.64 -5.73
N PRO A 116 -17.60 -20.07 -6.00
CA PRO A 116 -17.01 -21.21 -5.32
C PRO A 116 -16.97 -21.02 -3.81
N ILE A 117 -17.04 -22.13 -3.06
CA ILE A 117 -16.89 -22.11 -1.59
C ILE A 117 -15.58 -21.43 -1.21
N GLY A 118 -15.65 -20.50 -0.25
CA GLY A 118 -14.49 -19.74 0.22
C GLY A 118 -14.24 -18.42 -0.53
N SER A 119 -15.03 -18.10 -1.57
CA SER A 119 -14.91 -16.82 -2.27
C SER A 119 -15.24 -15.63 -1.36
N ALA A 120 -14.55 -14.51 -1.59
CA ALA A 120 -15.01 -13.20 -1.12
C ALA A 120 -16.04 -12.65 -2.14
N GLU A 121 -17.13 -12.07 -1.65
CA GLU A 121 -18.22 -11.59 -2.49
C GLU A 121 -18.38 -10.07 -2.32
N PHE A 122 -18.68 -9.39 -3.42
CA PHE A 122 -18.80 -7.94 -3.49
C PHE A 122 -20.01 -7.56 -4.34
N GLU A 123 -20.59 -6.39 -4.08
CA GLU A 123 -21.67 -5.83 -4.88
C GLU A 123 -21.36 -4.38 -5.23
N PHE A 124 -21.38 -4.07 -6.53
CA PHE A 124 -21.13 -2.73 -7.05
C PHE A 124 -22.18 -2.40 -8.09
N SER A 125 -22.83 -1.25 -7.96
CA SER A 125 -23.89 -0.81 -8.88
C SER A 125 -24.97 -1.88 -9.14
N GLY A 126 -25.36 -2.62 -8.10
CA GLY A 126 -26.36 -3.71 -8.17
C GLY A 126 -25.88 -4.99 -8.86
N LYS A 127 -24.60 -5.07 -9.26
CA LYS A 127 -24.00 -6.27 -9.83
C LYS A 127 -23.11 -6.98 -8.81
N LYS A 128 -23.26 -8.29 -8.72
CA LYS A 128 -22.47 -9.14 -7.83
C LYS A 128 -21.19 -9.61 -8.50
N TYR A 129 -20.11 -9.63 -7.72
CA TYR A 129 -18.78 -10.08 -8.10
C TYR A 129 -18.26 -11.05 -7.03
N TYR A 130 -17.41 -11.98 -7.43
CA TYR A 130 -16.76 -12.90 -6.50
C TYR A 130 -15.28 -13.03 -6.81
N MET A 131 -14.48 -13.15 -5.75
CA MET A 131 -13.05 -13.40 -5.81
C MET A 131 -12.79 -14.80 -5.24
N PRO A 132 -12.44 -15.79 -6.09
CA PRO A 132 -12.10 -17.11 -5.60
C PRO A 132 -10.81 -17.03 -4.78
N LEU A 133 -10.87 -17.56 -3.55
CA LEU A 133 -9.74 -17.57 -2.63
C LEU A 133 -9.45 -19.01 -2.19
N PRO A 134 -8.18 -19.41 -2.14
CA PRO A 134 -7.74 -20.56 -1.35
C PRO A 134 -8.27 -20.53 0.08
N LEU A 135 -8.59 -21.71 0.63
CA LEU A 135 -9.21 -21.87 1.96
C LEU A 135 -8.33 -21.38 3.13
N ASP A 136 -7.03 -21.21 2.91
CA ASP A 136 -6.06 -20.71 3.89
C ASP A 136 -6.00 -19.18 3.96
N ARG A 137 -6.79 -18.47 3.14
CA ARG A 137 -6.83 -17.00 3.11
C ARG A 137 -8.07 -16.45 3.82
N ASN A 138 -7.88 -15.37 4.56
CA ASN A 138 -9.00 -14.67 5.21
C ASN A 138 -9.75 -13.79 4.18
N LYS A 139 -10.96 -14.21 3.80
CA LYS A 139 -11.83 -13.47 2.86
C LYS A 139 -12.22 -12.06 3.33
N GLU A 140 -12.22 -11.79 4.64
CA GLU A 140 -12.49 -10.46 5.20
C GLU A 140 -11.38 -9.44 4.88
N ARG A 141 -10.22 -9.92 4.43
CA ARG A 141 -9.07 -9.11 4.00
C ARG A 141 -8.87 -9.12 2.49
N ALA A 142 -9.90 -9.54 1.75
CA ALA A 142 -9.99 -9.34 0.32
C ALA A 142 -10.72 -8.02 0.06
N TYR A 143 -10.15 -7.18 -0.78
CA TYR A 143 -10.67 -5.84 -1.04
C TYR A 143 -10.96 -5.69 -2.52
N ALA A 144 -12.07 -5.01 -2.83
CA ALA A 144 -12.43 -4.63 -4.18
C ALA A 144 -13.16 -3.30 -4.17
N ALA A 145 -13.03 -2.52 -5.24
CA ALA A 145 -13.78 -1.31 -5.45
C ALA A 145 -14.06 -1.08 -6.94
N GLU A 146 -15.20 -0.48 -7.24
CA GLU A 146 -15.56 -0.08 -8.60
C GLU A 146 -14.93 1.29 -8.95
N THR A 147 -14.25 1.34 -10.09
CA THR A 147 -13.74 2.57 -10.72
C THR A 147 -14.34 2.71 -12.12
N SER A 148 -14.14 3.84 -12.80
CA SER A 148 -14.56 4.05 -14.18
C SER A 148 -13.93 3.01 -15.13
N ALA A 149 -12.66 2.64 -14.90
CA ALA A 149 -11.93 1.71 -15.77
C ALA A 149 -12.24 0.22 -15.51
N GLY A 150 -12.83 -0.13 -14.36
CA GLY A 150 -13.04 -1.53 -13.98
C GLY A 150 -13.19 -1.74 -12.48
N ILE A 151 -13.07 -2.99 -12.04
CA ILE A 151 -13.01 -3.35 -10.63
C ILE A 151 -11.54 -3.47 -10.24
N ILE A 152 -11.06 -2.59 -9.37
CA ILE A 152 -9.74 -2.74 -8.75
C ILE A 152 -9.87 -3.64 -7.52
N TRP A 153 -8.96 -4.57 -7.33
CA TRP A 153 -9.06 -5.52 -6.23
C TRP A 153 -7.70 -6.07 -5.79
N SER A 154 -7.65 -6.57 -4.55
CA SER A 154 -6.51 -7.30 -4.00
C SER A 154 -7.01 -8.54 -3.27
N PRO A 155 -6.48 -9.75 -3.58
CA PRO A 155 -6.72 -10.91 -2.76
C PRO A 155 -6.00 -10.76 -1.42
N ALA A 156 -6.54 -11.40 -0.39
CA ALA A 156 -5.83 -11.54 0.88
C ALA A 156 -4.59 -12.43 0.66
N PRO A 157 -3.39 -12.03 1.11
CA PRO A 157 -2.23 -12.91 1.10
C PRO A 157 -2.40 -14.02 2.15
N PRO A 158 -1.73 -15.18 1.97
CA PRO A 158 -1.56 -16.14 3.04
C PRO A 158 -0.85 -15.48 4.22
N VAL A 159 -1.23 -15.87 5.43
CA VAL A 159 -0.67 -15.34 6.67
C VAL A 159 -0.13 -16.46 7.55
N VAL A 160 1.02 -16.23 8.17
CA VAL A 160 1.51 -17.10 9.25
C VAL A 160 0.99 -16.58 10.57
N ASN A 161 0.47 -17.49 11.40
CA ASN A 161 -0.04 -17.18 12.72
C ASN A 161 0.84 -17.81 13.80
N TYR A 162 1.53 -16.97 14.57
CA TYR A 162 2.33 -17.41 15.70
C TYR A 162 1.49 -17.42 16.97
N THR A 163 1.48 -18.55 17.66
CA THR A 163 0.78 -18.69 18.95
C THR A 163 1.54 -18.00 20.08
N LYS A 164 2.88 -17.91 20.00
CA LYS A 164 3.75 -17.24 20.98
C LYS A 164 4.99 -16.61 20.31
N PRO A 165 5.19 -15.28 20.35
CA PRO A 165 4.22 -14.26 20.73
C PRO A 165 3.03 -14.22 19.75
N LYS A 166 1.86 -13.77 20.21
CA LYS A 166 0.63 -13.74 19.41
C LYS A 166 0.72 -12.63 18.35
N TYR A 167 1.18 -12.97 17.16
CA TYR A 167 1.19 -12.06 16.01
C TYR A 167 1.02 -12.82 14.69
N THR A 168 0.58 -12.10 13.67
CA THR A 168 0.44 -12.61 12.30
C THR A 168 1.19 -11.72 11.33
N HIS A 169 1.63 -12.27 10.20
CA HIS A 169 2.16 -11.47 9.10
C HIS A 169 1.88 -12.16 7.76
N PRO A 170 1.77 -11.39 6.67
CA PRO A 170 1.64 -11.94 5.34
C PRO A 170 2.95 -12.63 4.92
N THR A 171 2.85 -13.77 4.23
CA THR A 171 4.02 -14.44 3.62
C THR A 171 4.20 -14.11 2.14
N GLU A 172 3.20 -13.47 1.53
CA GLU A 172 3.23 -12.97 0.17
C GLU A 172 2.83 -11.49 0.15
N PRO A 173 3.33 -10.71 -0.82
CA PRO A 173 2.95 -9.32 -0.95
C PRO A 173 1.48 -9.14 -1.37
N TYR A 174 0.90 -8.01 -0.99
CA TYR A 174 -0.36 -7.55 -1.57
C TYR A 174 -0.15 -7.19 -3.04
N THR A 175 -1.02 -7.69 -3.90
CA THR A 175 -1.03 -7.37 -5.33
C THR A 175 -2.39 -6.84 -5.73
N LEU A 176 -2.38 -5.69 -6.38
CA LEU A 176 -3.55 -5.03 -6.94
C LEU A 176 -3.73 -5.48 -8.38
N TYR A 177 -4.97 -5.75 -8.73
CA TYR A 177 -5.41 -6.16 -10.05
C TYR A 177 -6.56 -5.26 -10.52
N LEU A 178 -6.74 -5.15 -11.83
CA LEU A 178 -7.86 -4.46 -12.47
C LEU A 178 -8.59 -5.45 -13.39
N SER A 179 -9.85 -5.73 -13.08
CA SER A 179 -10.74 -6.57 -13.88
C SER A 179 -11.76 -5.73 -14.65
N PRO A 180 -12.17 -6.15 -15.86
CA PRO A 180 -13.32 -5.57 -16.55
C PRO A 180 -14.61 -5.66 -15.74
N LYS A 181 -15.51 -4.67 -15.85
CA LYS A 181 -16.81 -4.66 -15.11
C LYS A 181 -17.78 -5.73 -15.58
N ASP A 182 -17.67 -6.17 -16.82
CA ASP A 182 -18.53 -7.20 -17.38
C ASP A 182 -18.21 -8.59 -16.83
N GLN A 183 -17.04 -8.80 -16.20
CA GLN A 183 -16.61 -10.05 -15.60
C GLN A 183 -16.96 -10.16 -14.10
N PRO A 184 -17.89 -11.03 -13.68
CA PRO A 184 -18.22 -11.21 -12.26
C PRO A 184 -17.09 -11.85 -11.44
N GLU A 185 -16.27 -12.71 -12.08
CA GLU A 185 -15.14 -13.37 -11.44
C GLU A 185 -13.91 -12.47 -11.39
N LEU A 186 -13.46 -12.12 -10.19
CA LEU A 186 -12.23 -11.37 -9.93
C LEU A 186 -11.05 -12.36 -9.79
N SER A 187 -10.43 -12.72 -10.93
CA SER A 187 -9.32 -13.67 -10.97
C SER A 187 -8.03 -13.04 -11.52
N ALA A 188 -6.88 -13.44 -10.99
CA ALA A 188 -5.58 -12.96 -11.47
C ALA A 188 -5.28 -13.47 -12.90
N ALA A 189 -5.95 -14.54 -13.35
CA ALA A 189 -5.77 -15.11 -14.68
C ALA A 189 -6.37 -14.25 -15.80
N THR A 190 -7.36 -13.42 -15.47
CA THR A 190 -8.09 -12.59 -16.44
C THR A 190 -7.95 -11.10 -16.19
N ALA A 191 -7.31 -10.71 -15.08
CA ALA A 191 -7.13 -9.32 -14.69
C ALA A 191 -5.76 -8.77 -15.11
N LEU A 192 -5.67 -7.45 -15.26
CA LEU A 192 -4.41 -6.74 -15.41
C LEU A 192 -3.78 -6.53 -14.04
N ARG A 193 -2.52 -6.94 -13.85
CA ARG A 193 -1.78 -6.62 -12.63
C ARG A 193 -1.42 -5.13 -12.61
N VAL A 194 -1.89 -4.42 -11.59
CA VAL A 194 -1.70 -2.97 -11.41
C VAL A 194 -0.37 -2.71 -10.72
N TYR A 195 -0.20 -3.26 -9.51
CA TYR A 195 0.94 -2.98 -8.65
C TYR A 195 1.08 -4.07 -7.60
N THR A 196 2.31 -4.45 -7.27
CA THR A 196 2.62 -5.37 -6.18
C THR A 196 3.43 -4.62 -5.14
N TYR A 197 2.92 -4.53 -3.91
CA TYR A 197 3.68 -3.97 -2.80
C TYR A 197 4.90 -4.84 -2.52
N PRO A 198 6.03 -4.26 -2.07
CA PRO A 198 7.08 -5.07 -1.47
C PRO A 198 6.51 -5.87 -0.31
N LEU A 199 6.99 -7.10 -0.07
CA LEU A 199 6.60 -7.84 1.13
C LEU A 199 7.05 -7.10 2.40
N TYR A 200 8.28 -6.56 2.34
CA TYR A 200 8.92 -5.85 3.44
C TYR A 200 8.86 -4.34 3.24
N ALA A 201 8.45 -3.63 4.29
CA ALA A 201 8.37 -2.17 4.32
C ALA A 201 9.66 -1.55 4.90
N GLY A 202 10.75 -1.60 4.14
CA GLY A 202 12.02 -0.95 4.50
C GLY A 202 12.93 -1.73 5.47
N GLY A 203 12.54 -2.92 5.92
CA GLY A 203 13.37 -3.82 6.72
C GLY A 203 12.77 -5.22 6.88
N ALA A 204 13.59 -6.22 7.22
CA ALA A 204 13.20 -7.64 7.25
C ALA A 204 12.12 -8.02 8.28
N GLN A 205 11.70 -7.08 9.13
CA GLN A 205 10.70 -7.29 10.18
C GLN A 205 9.49 -6.37 10.06
N SER A 206 9.43 -5.48 9.06
CA SER A 206 8.29 -4.60 8.83
C SER A 206 7.53 -5.05 7.59
N TYR A 207 6.21 -5.21 7.69
CA TYR A 207 5.37 -5.74 6.63
C TYR A 207 4.26 -4.77 6.31
N TYR A 208 3.90 -4.67 5.04
CA TYR A 208 2.72 -3.93 4.63
C TYR A 208 1.45 -4.62 5.11
N ASP A 209 0.50 -3.81 5.55
CA ASP A 209 -0.88 -4.19 5.83
C ASP A 209 -1.80 -3.35 4.94
N LEU A 210 -2.60 -4.02 4.13
CA LEU A 210 -3.61 -3.38 3.29
C LEU A 210 -4.90 -3.25 4.09
N GLY A 211 -5.38 -2.02 4.27
CA GLY A 211 -6.56 -1.71 5.05
C GLY A 211 -7.86 -1.82 4.24
N THR A 212 -8.02 -0.99 3.22
CA THR A 212 -9.20 -1.00 2.35
C THR A 212 -8.90 -0.31 1.02
N ILE A 213 -9.79 -0.48 0.04
CA ILE A 213 -9.74 0.15 -1.27
C ILE A 213 -11.08 0.87 -1.51
N TYR A 214 -11.03 2.13 -1.90
CA TYR A 214 -12.19 2.89 -2.37
C TYR A 214 -12.02 3.25 -3.83
N GLY A 215 -13.11 3.23 -4.58
CA GLY A 215 -13.16 3.66 -5.97
C GLY A 215 -13.81 5.04 -6.07
N VAL A 216 -13.17 5.95 -6.81
CA VAL A 216 -13.59 7.34 -6.99
C VAL A 216 -13.40 7.70 -8.46
N GLY A 217 -14.43 7.44 -9.26
CA GLY A 217 -14.36 7.64 -10.70
C GLY A 217 -13.14 6.95 -11.31
N ASP A 218 -12.25 7.71 -11.95
CA ASP A 218 -11.02 7.23 -12.59
C ASP A 218 -9.91 6.79 -11.61
N TYR A 219 -10.13 6.91 -10.30
CA TYR A 219 -9.12 6.68 -9.28
C TYR A 219 -9.49 5.59 -8.29
N ALA A 220 -8.45 4.97 -7.71
CA ALA A 220 -8.57 4.14 -6.53
C ALA A 220 -7.79 4.74 -5.36
N LEU A 221 -8.44 4.87 -4.21
CA LEU A 221 -7.83 5.27 -2.95
C LEU A 221 -7.55 4.02 -2.13
N ILE A 222 -6.33 3.92 -1.59
CA ILE A 222 -5.84 2.71 -0.93
C ILE A 222 -5.27 3.08 0.41
N ILE A 223 -5.80 2.45 1.46
CA ILE A 223 -5.25 2.61 2.80
C ILE A 223 -4.25 1.50 3.05
N THR A 224 -3.04 1.89 3.39
CA THR A 224 -1.98 0.98 3.80
C THR A 224 -1.45 1.37 5.17
N GLY A 225 -0.83 0.44 5.86
CA GLY A 225 0.01 0.73 7.00
C GLY A 225 1.14 -0.29 7.03
N THR A 226 1.99 -0.19 8.05
CA THR A 226 3.02 -1.21 8.27
C THR A 226 2.98 -1.71 9.71
N PHE A 227 3.35 -2.97 9.88
CA PHE A 227 3.46 -3.62 11.18
C PHE A 227 4.85 -4.20 11.36
N THR A 228 5.47 -3.93 12.51
CA THR A 228 6.78 -4.49 12.85
C THR A 228 6.64 -5.73 13.73
N LEU A 229 7.16 -6.86 13.26
CA LEU A 229 7.14 -8.14 13.97
C LEU A 229 7.73 -8.06 15.37
N GLY A 230 7.14 -8.85 16.29
CA GLY A 230 7.56 -8.89 17.68
C GLY A 230 7.19 -7.64 18.50
N THR A 231 6.57 -6.64 17.86
CA THR A 231 6.06 -5.44 18.51
C THR A 231 4.58 -5.29 18.22
N ASN A 232 3.82 -4.63 19.10
CA ASN A 232 2.46 -4.19 18.75
C ASN A 232 2.46 -2.81 18.06
N LYS A 233 3.60 -2.41 17.46
CA LYS A 233 3.73 -1.09 16.84
C LYS A 233 3.29 -1.16 15.38
N ARG A 234 2.23 -0.42 15.08
CA ARG A 234 1.81 -0.08 13.73
C ARG A 234 2.38 1.29 13.38
N THR A 235 2.86 1.49 12.17
CA THR A 235 3.12 2.86 11.68
C THR A 235 1.80 3.58 11.44
N GLU A 236 1.88 4.90 11.31
CA GLU A 236 0.76 5.68 10.78
C GLU A 236 0.30 5.07 9.46
N ALA A 237 -1.02 5.02 9.27
CA ALA A 237 -1.59 4.55 8.02
C ALA A 237 -1.39 5.64 6.96
N GLU A 238 -1.34 5.23 5.70
CA GLU A 238 -1.20 6.11 4.54
C GLU A 238 -2.38 5.89 3.60
N LEU A 239 -2.97 6.98 3.10
CA LEU A 239 -3.87 6.94 1.96
C LEU A 239 -3.07 7.21 0.69
N SER A 240 -3.10 6.27 -0.24
CA SER A 240 -2.46 6.40 -1.55
C SER A 240 -3.50 6.41 -2.67
N LEU A 241 -3.14 7.02 -3.78
CA LEU A 241 -3.94 7.13 -4.99
C LEU A 241 -3.33 6.30 -6.12
N ILE A 242 -4.19 5.61 -6.86
CA ILE A 242 -3.87 4.99 -8.16
C ILE A 242 -4.78 5.58 -9.22
N ASP A 243 -4.20 6.04 -10.32
CA ASP A 243 -4.92 6.46 -11.53
C ASP A 243 -5.17 5.24 -12.43
N THR A 244 -6.43 4.79 -12.49
CA THR A 244 -6.79 3.55 -13.19
C THR A 244 -6.78 3.71 -14.72
N ARG A 245 -6.87 4.94 -15.24
CA ARG A 245 -6.72 5.23 -16.68
C ARG A 245 -5.32 4.89 -17.17
N LYS A 246 -4.31 5.11 -16.33
CA LYS A 246 -2.92 4.75 -16.66
C LYS A 246 -2.74 3.23 -16.71
N VAL A 247 -3.42 2.49 -15.84
CA VAL A 247 -3.41 1.02 -15.83
C VAL A 247 -4.04 0.48 -17.11
N SER A 248 -5.23 0.95 -17.48
CA SER A 248 -5.92 0.49 -18.70
C SER A 248 -5.12 0.83 -19.97
N ALA A 249 -4.36 1.92 -19.96
CA ALA A 249 -3.39 2.27 -21.00
C ALA A 249 -2.07 1.48 -20.95
N SER A 250 -1.96 0.42 -20.14
CA SER A 250 -0.75 -0.41 -19.96
C SER A 250 0.49 0.37 -19.52
N LYS A 251 0.31 1.48 -18.80
CA LYS A 251 1.42 2.24 -18.23
C LYS A 251 1.77 1.70 -16.84
N VAL A 252 3.04 1.85 -16.45
CA VAL A 252 3.49 1.55 -15.09
C VAL A 252 2.83 2.54 -14.13
N VAL A 253 2.12 2.01 -13.13
CA VAL A 253 1.47 2.82 -12.09
C VAL A 253 2.08 2.50 -10.74
N VAL A 254 2.46 3.55 -10.01
CA VAL A 254 2.94 3.46 -8.63
C VAL A 254 1.94 4.24 -7.76
N PRO A 255 1.48 3.67 -6.63
CA PRO A 255 0.62 4.40 -5.71
C PRO A 255 1.26 5.72 -5.27
N ARG A 256 0.55 6.83 -5.41
CA ARG A 256 0.97 8.16 -4.95
C ARG A 256 0.39 8.42 -3.57
N ASN A 257 1.21 8.59 -2.55
CA ASN A 257 0.73 8.99 -1.21
C ASN A 257 0.01 10.35 -1.31
N LEU A 258 -1.20 10.43 -0.75
CA LEU A 258 -2.00 11.65 -0.63
C LEU A 258 -1.96 12.24 0.77
N LEU A 259 -2.10 11.39 1.79
CA LEU A 259 -2.08 11.81 3.19
C LEU A 259 -1.59 10.66 4.09
N THR A 260 -1.01 11.04 5.22
CA THR A 260 -0.69 10.14 6.32
C THR A 260 -1.66 10.41 7.46
N PHE A 261 -2.22 9.35 8.02
CA PHE A 261 -3.13 9.39 9.16
C PHE A 261 -2.33 9.52 10.45
N ASP A 262 -2.01 10.76 10.82
CA ASP A 262 -1.32 11.06 12.06
C ASP A 262 -2.27 11.11 13.27
N SER A 263 -1.68 11.20 14.46
CA SER A 263 -2.42 11.23 15.73
C SER A 263 -3.43 12.40 15.86
N SER A 264 -3.26 13.50 15.11
CA SER A 264 -4.18 14.65 15.19
C SER A 264 -5.59 14.32 14.68
N LEU A 265 -5.72 13.31 13.81
CA LEU A 265 -6.99 12.86 13.27
C LEU A 265 -7.68 11.80 14.15
N SER A 266 -7.01 11.33 15.20
CA SER A 266 -7.42 10.12 15.92
C SER A 266 -8.33 10.37 17.13
N LEU A 267 -8.38 11.59 17.66
CA LEU A 267 -9.08 11.86 18.92
C LEU A 267 -10.53 12.33 18.68
N TYR A 268 -10.68 13.49 18.06
CA TYR A 268 -11.97 14.14 17.82
C TYR A 268 -12.64 13.60 16.56
N ARG A 269 -13.91 13.97 16.32
CA ARG A 269 -14.78 13.50 15.22
C ARG A 269 -14.30 13.84 13.79
N SER A 270 -13.02 13.61 13.47
CA SER A 270 -12.42 13.76 12.16
C SER A 270 -12.86 12.63 11.22
N TYR A 271 -12.92 12.91 9.92
CA TYR A 271 -13.42 11.97 8.92
C TYR A 271 -12.90 12.29 7.51
N LEU A 272 -13.01 11.31 6.62
CA LEU A 272 -12.88 11.46 5.17
C LEU A 272 -14.24 11.29 4.50
N ALA A 273 -14.51 12.13 3.52
CA ALA A 273 -15.66 12.02 2.63
C ALA A 273 -15.21 12.07 1.17
N ILE A 274 -15.91 11.33 0.32
CA ILE A 274 -15.60 11.15 -1.09
C ILE A 274 -16.68 11.84 -1.91
N ASP A 275 -16.29 12.85 -2.69
CA ASP A 275 -17.13 13.42 -3.72
C ASP A 275 -16.87 12.67 -5.04
N LYS A 276 -17.71 11.67 -5.30
CA LYS A 276 -17.61 10.85 -6.53
C LYS A 276 -17.93 11.63 -7.79
N GLN A 277 -18.69 12.73 -7.71
CA GLN A 277 -19.10 13.51 -8.88
C GLN A 277 -17.96 14.38 -9.38
N ASN A 278 -17.22 14.98 -8.45
CA ASN A 278 -16.09 15.86 -8.76
C ASN A 278 -14.73 15.16 -8.68
N GLU A 279 -14.70 13.87 -8.33
CA GLU A 279 -13.47 13.10 -8.08
C GLU A 279 -12.56 13.80 -7.05
N GLU A 280 -13.16 14.23 -5.95
CA GLU A 280 -12.48 14.94 -4.86
C GLU A 280 -12.55 14.15 -3.54
N LEU A 281 -11.55 14.34 -2.70
CA LEU A 281 -11.52 13.82 -1.34
C LEU A 281 -11.58 14.99 -0.34
N LEU A 282 -12.54 14.95 0.57
CA LEU A 282 -12.70 15.92 1.64
C LEU A 282 -12.20 15.34 2.95
N LEU A 283 -11.17 15.95 3.54
CA LEU A 283 -10.70 15.67 4.89
C LEU A 283 -11.21 16.74 5.84
N VAL A 284 -11.93 16.32 6.88
CA VAL A 284 -12.41 17.21 7.94
C VAL A 284 -11.75 16.80 9.24
N ASN A 285 -11.06 17.75 9.87
CA ASN A 285 -10.39 17.59 11.15
C ASN A 285 -11.03 18.50 12.20
N TYR A 286 -11.34 17.95 13.37
CA TYR A 286 -11.81 18.73 14.52
C TYR A 286 -10.70 18.87 15.54
N THR A 287 -10.54 20.07 16.11
CA THR A 287 -9.57 20.34 17.17
C THR A 287 -10.22 21.09 18.32
N ASP A 288 -9.92 20.73 19.56
CA ASP A 288 -10.40 21.46 20.75
C ASP A 288 -9.88 22.91 20.74
N ASN A 289 -10.81 23.86 20.81
CA ASN A 289 -10.51 25.29 20.79
C ASN A 289 -10.18 25.87 22.17
N LYS A 290 -10.11 25.03 23.20
CA LYS A 290 -9.84 25.36 24.61
C LYS A 290 -10.88 26.28 25.26
N LYS A 291 -12.00 26.53 24.59
CA LYS A 291 -13.12 27.36 25.05
C LYS A 291 -14.40 26.54 25.22
N GLY A 292 -14.28 25.21 25.30
CA GLY A 292 -15.42 24.29 25.43
C GLY A 292 -16.11 23.98 24.11
N GLY A 293 -15.42 24.13 22.97
CA GLY A 293 -15.93 23.75 21.65
C GLY A 293 -14.82 23.22 20.74
N PHE A 294 -15.17 23.00 19.48
CA PHE A 294 -14.25 22.46 18.47
C PHE A 294 -14.15 23.41 17.28
N ASP A 295 -12.92 23.63 16.81
CA ASP A 295 -12.64 24.26 15.53
C ASP A 295 -12.65 23.19 14.44
N GLN A 296 -13.29 23.49 13.33
CA GLN A 296 -13.38 22.63 12.15
C GLN A 296 -12.36 23.09 11.10
N HIS A 297 -11.51 22.17 10.63
CA HIS A 297 -10.55 22.40 9.57
C HIS A 297 -10.85 21.47 8.41
N ALA A 298 -11.03 22.01 7.22
CA ALA A 298 -11.40 21.23 6.06
C ALA A 298 -10.40 21.41 4.91
N LYS A 299 -10.01 20.30 4.30
CA LYS A 299 -9.14 20.25 3.13
C LYS A 299 -9.81 19.43 2.04
N LEU A 300 -9.94 20.02 0.87
CA LEU A 300 -10.44 19.38 -0.34
C LEU A 300 -9.23 19.04 -1.23
N TYR A 301 -9.12 17.78 -1.62
CA TYR A 301 -8.08 17.25 -2.49
C TYR A 301 -8.69 16.93 -3.84
N ASP A 302 -8.22 17.62 -4.87
CA ASP A 302 -8.51 17.27 -6.26
C ASP A 302 -7.61 16.07 -6.64
N LEU A 303 -8.23 14.93 -6.97
CA LEU A 303 -7.49 13.69 -7.16
C LEU A 303 -6.65 13.69 -8.44
N GLU A 304 -7.08 14.43 -9.47
CA GLU A 304 -6.39 14.54 -10.74
C GLU A 304 -5.12 15.40 -10.65
N SER A 305 -5.30 16.67 -10.31
CA SER A 305 -4.24 17.66 -10.22
C SER A 305 -3.38 17.46 -8.98
N GLY A 306 -3.92 16.85 -7.92
CA GLY A 306 -3.30 16.81 -6.60
C GLY A 306 -3.34 18.15 -5.87
N HIS A 307 -4.11 19.13 -6.37
CA HIS A 307 -4.28 20.41 -5.71
C HIS A 307 -5.04 20.25 -4.39
N ILE A 308 -4.65 21.03 -3.39
CA ILE A 308 -5.27 21.02 -2.06
C ILE A 308 -5.84 22.41 -1.79
N GLN A 309 -7.15 22.48 -1.59
CA GLN A 309 -7.86 23.70 -1.21
C GLN A 309 -8.30 23.61 0.26
N GLN A 310 -8.06 24.66 1.03
CA GLN A 310 -8.68 24.83 2.35
C GLN A 310 -10.09 25.37 2.19
N LEU A 311 -11.03 24.82 2.96
CA LEU A 311 -12.42 25.29 2.98
C LEU A 311 -12.70 26.00 4.31
N ASP A 312 -13.18 27.24 4.21
CA ASP A 312 -13.58 28.06 5.35
C ASP A 312 -15.07 27.87 5.71
N SER A 313 -15.83 27.16 4.87
CA SER A 313 -17.28 26.95 5.06
C SER A 313 -17.56 25.94 6.15
N VAL A 314 -18.63 26.17 6.93
CA VAL A 314 -19.17 25.18 7.88
C VAL A 314 -19.67 23.95 7.11
N ILE A 315 -19.10 22.80 7.42
CA ILE A 315 -19.50 21.53 6.82
C ILE A 315 -20.58 20.89 7.69
N ARG A 316 -21.68 20.49 7.07
CA ARG A 316 -22.80 19.82 7.74
C ARG A 316 -22.82 18.35 7.38
N ILE A 317 -23.29 17.53 8.31
CA ILE A 317 -23.51 16.11 8.09
C ILE A 317 -25.01 15.89 8.17
N ASP A 318 -25.57 15.29 7.13
CA ASP A 318 -26.94 14.80 7.09
C ASP A 318 -26.91 13.28 7.18
N ILE A 319 -27.72 12.73 8.09
CA ILE A 319 -27.77 11.29 8.35
C ILE A 319 -29.11 10.78 7.83
N ASN A 320 -29.08 10.06 6.71
CA ASN A 320 -30.25 9.46 6.12
C ASN A 320 -30.14 7.93 6.14
N GLY A 321 -30.73 7.31 7.16
CA GLY A 321 -30.59 5.89 7.41
C GLY A 321 -29.15 5.51 7.77
N THR A 322 -28.53 4.64 6.97
CA THR A 322 -27.13 4.20 7.15
C THR A 322 -26.12 5.05 6.37
N VAL A 323 -26.58 5.99 5.54
CA VAL A 323 -25.71 6.81 4.69
C VAL A 323 -25.53 8.17 5.35
N GLU A 324 -24.27 8.52 5.61
CA GLU A 324 -23.87 9.82 6.14
C GLU A 324 -23.38 10.69 4.98
N THR A 325 -24.16 11.73 4.66
CA THR A 325 -23.88 12.66 3.58
C THR A 325 -23.27 13.94 4.14
N VAL A 326 -22.12 14.31 3.63
CA VAL A 326 -21.41 15.53 3.99
C VAL A 326 -21.76 16.62 2.99
N ILE A 327 -22.22 17.76 3.49
CA ILE A 327 -22.63 18.92 2.69
C ILE A 327 -21.62 20.04 2.92
N TYR A 328 -21.05 20.55 1.84
CA TYR A 328 -19.99 21.56 1.86
C TYR A 328 -20.16 22.55 0.70
N GLU A 329 -19.40 23.65 0.70
CA GLU A 329 -19.48 24.70 -0.32
C GLU A 329 -18.11 25.00 -0.94
N VAL A 330 -18.08 25.12 -2.26
CA VAL A 330 -16.88 25.51 -3.02
C VAL A 330 -17.25 26.65 -3.95
N LYS A 331 -16.67 27.83 -3.73
CA LYS A 331 -16.90 29.03 -4.58
C LYS A 331 -18.39 29.40 -4.76
N GLY A 332 -19.20 29.25 -3.72
CA GLY A 332 -20.65 29.51 -3.78
C GLY A 332 -21.51 28.33 -4.25
N GLU A 333 -20.88 27.23 -4.69
CA GLU A 333 -21.57 26.02 -5.12
C GLU A 333 -21.70 25.04 -3.95
N LYS A 334 -22.93 24.66 -3.62
CA LYS A 334 -23.22 23.64 -2.61
C LYS A 334 -23.02 22.24 -3.21
N ARG A 335 -22.17 21.44 -2.57
CA ARG A 335 -21.79 20.08 -2.98
C ARG A 335 -22.10 19.05 -1.90
N THR A 336 -22.06 17.78 -2.29
CA THR A 336 -22.30 16.64 -1.40
C THR A 336 -21.24 15.56 -1.60
N ALA A 337 -20.75 15.01 -0.49
CA ALA A 337 -19.82 13.90 -0.47
C ALA A 337 -20.33 12.78 0.45
N GLU A 338 -19.99 11.54 0.14
CA GLU A 338 -20.31 10.38 0.99
C GLU A 338 -19.24 10.22 2.06
N MET A 339 -19.60 10.12 3.35
CA MET A 339 -18.60 9.86 4.39
C MET A 339 -18.06 8.43 4.25
N GLY A 340 -16.81 8.31 3.82
CA GLY A 340 -16.16 7.02 3.58
C GLY A 340 -15.45 6.44 4.80
N MET A 341 -15.00 7.30 5.73
CA MET A 341 -14.24 6.85 6.90
C MET A 341 -14.35 7.80 8.08
N LYS A 342 -14.67 7.24 9.26
CA LYS A 342 -14.56 7.89 10.57
C LYS A 342 -13.17 7.62 11.15
N LEU A 343 -12.44 8.67 11.51
CA LEU A 343 -11.06 8.57 12.00
C LEU A 343 -10.97 8.73 13.53
N GLY A 344 -11.79 9.61 14.07
CA GLY A 344 -11.82 9.95 15.49
C GLY A 344 -12.36 8.88 16.42
N GLN A 345 -11.71 8.66 17.57
CA GLN A 345 -12.23 7.83 18.66
C GLN A 345 -13.57 8.35 19.21
N GLN A 346 -13.76 9.67 19.22
CA GLN A 346 -14.98 10.30 19.70
C GLN A 346 -16.24 9.83 18.94
N TRP A 347 -16.11 9.43 17.67
CA TRP A 347 -17.22 8.84 16.93
C TRP A 347 -17.81 7.60 17.60
N TYR A 348 -16.98 6.83 18.31
CA TYR A 348 -17.37 5.58 18.95
C TYR A 348 -17.76 5.80 20.40
N LEU A 349 -17.06 6.66 21.13
CA LEU A 349 -17.38 6.98 22.52
C LEU A 349 -18.80 7.54 22.66
N ASP A 350 -19.18 8.45 21.76
CA ASP A 350 -20.50 9.09 21.81
C ASP A 350 -21.65 8.12 21.48
N GLN A 351 -21.37 7.01 20.79
CA GLN A 351 -22.37 5.96 20.55
C GLN A 351 -22.61 5.10 21.80
N PHE A 352 -21.59 4.93 22.66
CA PHE A 352 -21.72 4.18 23.91
C PHE A 352 -22.48 4.96 24.98
N GLU A 353 -22.43 6.29 24.98
CA GLU A 353 -23.16 7.12 25.95
C GLU A 353 -24.67 7.23 25.65
N GLN A 354 -25.12 6.80 24.47
CA GLN A 354 -26.52 6.83 24.06
C GLN A 354 -27.27 5.51 24.33
N GLN A 355 -26.58 4.49 24.87
CA GLN A 355 -27.15 3.21 25.32
C GLN A 355 -27.22 3.18 26.84
#